data_AF-A0A940Z6S8-F1
#
_entry.id   AF-A0A940Z6S8-F1
#
_cell.length_a   1.000
_cell.length_b   1.000
_cell.length_c   1.000
_cell.angle_alpha   90.00
_cell.angle_beta   90.00
_cell.angle_gamma   90.00
#
_symmetry.space_group_name_H-M   'P 1'
#
loop_
_entity.id
_entity.type
_entity.pdbx_description
1 polymer ?
#
loop_
_entity_poly.entity_id
_entity_poly.type
_entity_poly.pdbx_seq_one_letter_code
_entity_poly.pdbx_strand_id
1 'polypeptide(L)'
;MNDYNPCMSDFYTGNGDEGFTGLLGEGRITKYHLRMEAVGTVDEATAALGVARAACQQSKTKDILLIVQRDLYHLMAEISSTPQNAARFRVIDAGRVAWLEAQADAIGPLVNMPKEFIIP
;
A
#
# COMPACT_ATOMS: atom_id res chain seq x y z
N MET A 1 -34.00 10.43 -25.13
CA MET A 1 -32.77 9.61 -25.09
C MET A 1 -31.78 10.32 -24.18
N ASN A 2 -31.35 9.65 -23.12
CA ASN A 2 -30.40 10.20 -22.15
C ASN A 2 -29.03 9.60 -22.47
N ASP A 3 -28.20 10.36 -23.19
CA ASP A 3 -26.86 9.94 -23.57
C ASP A 3 -25.92 10.10 -22.37
N TYR A 4 -26.05 9.20 -21.40
CA TYR A 4 -25.06 9.03 -20.35
C TYR A 4 -23.87 8.27 -20.93
N ASN A 5 -22.89 9.00 -21.44
CA ASN A 5 -21.61 8.45 -21.86
C ASN A 5 -20.62 8.65 -20.69
N PRO A 6 -20.40 7.65 -19.82
CA PRO A 6 -19.34 7.78 -18.83
C PRO A 6 -18.05 7.84 -19.64
N CYS A 7 -17.36 8.98 -19.62
CA CYS A 7 -16.01 9.09 -20.13
C CYS A 7 -15.17 8.08 -19.34
N MET A 8 -15.01 6.87 -19.88
CA MET A 8 -14.04 5.91 -19.41
C MET A 8 -12.69 6.56 -19.65
N SER A 9 -12.05 7.04 -18.58
CA SER A 9 -10.67 7.45 -18.65
C SER A 9 -9.85 6.29 -19.21
N ASP A 10 -9.11 6.54 -20.30
CA ASP A 10 -8.18 5.56 -20.85
C ASP A 10 -7.22 5.08 -19.76
N PHE A 11 -6.87 3.79 -19.79
CA PHE A 11 -5.96 3.18 -18.80
C PHE A 11 -4.59 3.88 -18.75
N TYR A 12 -4.16 4.49 -19.86
CA TYR A 12 -2.98 5.34 -19.95
C TYR A 12 -3.37 6.72 -20.49
N THR A 13 -2.75 7.78 -19.98
CA THR A 13 -3.12 9.17 -20.32
C THR A 13 -2.01 9.96 -21.03
N GLY A 14 -0.78 9.43 -21.10
CA GLY A 14 0.41 10.15 -21.60
C GLY A 14 0.86 11.32 -20.72
N ASN A 15 0.06 11.76 -19.74
CA ASN A 15 0.39 12.88 -18.85
C ASN A 15 1.72 12.68 -18.11
N GLY A 16 2.15 11.43 -17.92
CA GLY A 16 3.38 11.09 -17.21
C GLY A 16 4.66 11.10 -18.05
N ASP A 17 4.58 11.35 -19.36
CA ASP A 17 5.68 11.07 -20.30
C ASP A 17 6.87 12.04 -20.13
N GLU A 18 6.61 13.25 -19.66
CA GLU A 18 7.65 14.23 -19.32
C GLU A 18 8.36 13.95 -17.99
N GLY A 19 8.07 12.83 -17.33
CA GLY A 19 8.70 12.44 -16.07
C GLY A 19 8.07 13.06 -14.81
N PHE A 20 6.87 13.63 -14.93
CA PHE A 20 6.09 14.19 -13.83
C PHE A 20 4.84 13.36 -13.54
N THR A 21 4.40 13.33 -12.28
CA THR A 21 3.15 12.69 -11.84
C THR A 21 2.33 13.65 -10.99
N GLY A 22 1.02 13.43 -10.91
CA GLY A 22 0.11 14.23 -10.09
C GLY A 22 0.13 13.80 -8.63
N LEU A 23 -0.13 14.75 -7.72
CA LEU A 23 -0.49 14.45 -6.33
C LEU A 23 -2.02 14.22 -6.22
N LEU A 24 -2.46 13.57 -5.15
CA LEU A 24 -3.88 13.55 -4.79
C LEU A 24 -4.29 14.93 -4.25
N GLY A 25 -4.72 15.79 -5.17
CA GLY A 25 -4.99 17.21 -4.98
C GLY A 25 -4.45 18.03 -6.14
N GLU A 26 -4.17 19.30 -5.91
CA GLU A 26 -3.52 20.16 -6.91
C GLU A 26 -1.99 20.02 -6.82
N GLY A 27 -1.35 19.92 -7.99
CA GLY A 27 0.10 19.93 -8.11
C GLY A 27 0.70 18.66 -8.72
N ARG A 28 1.91 18.81 -9.25
CA ARG A 28 2.69 17.74 -9.89
C ARG A 28 4.10 17.73 -9.32
N ILE A 29 4.69 16.55 -9.22
CA ILE A 29 6.08 16.36 -8.81
C ILE A 29 6.80 15.43 -9.78
N THR A 30 8.13 15.45 -9.78
CA THR A 30 8.92 14.54 -10.59
C THR A 30 8.74 13.10 -10.11
N LYS A 31 8.78 12.13 -11.03
CA LYS A 31 8.64 10.70 -10.68
C LYS A 31 9.76 10.20 -9.77
N TYR A 32 10.94 10.81 -9.83
CA TYR A 32 12.10 10.50 -8.97
C TYR A 32 12.12 11.28 -7.65
N HIS A 33 11.07 12.05 -7.34
CA HIS A 33 10.97 12.73 -6.05
C HIS A 33 10.90 11.71 -4.91
N LEU A 34 11.57 11.95 -3.77
CA LEU A 34 11.65 11.03 -2.62
C LEU A 34 10.27 10.51 -2.15
N ARG A 35 9.26 11.37 -2.22
CA ARG A 35 7.86 11.02 -1.94
C ARG A 35 7.33 9.90 -2.84
N MET A 36 7.63 9.95 -4.14
CA MET A 36 7.18 8.93 -5.10
C MET A 36 8.01 7.66 -5.00
N GLU A 37 9.29 7.76 -4.64
CA GLU A 37 10.09 6.59 -4.25
C GLU A 37 9.50 5.86 -3.04
N ALA A 38 9.13 6.60 -1.98
CA ALA A 38 8.46 6.01 -0.83
C ALA A 38 7.14 5.32 -1.20
N VAL A 39 6.32 5.94 -2.07
CA VAL A 39 5.08 5.34 -2.58
C VAL A 39 5.37 4.07 -3.37
N GLY A 40 6.33 4.10 -4.31
CA GLY A 40 6.70 2.95 -5.13
C GLY A 40 7.22 1.78 -4.29
N THR A 41 8.04 2.06 -3.27
CA THR A 41 8.54 1.03 -2.34
C THR A 41 7.39 0.36 -1.57
N VAL A 42 6.41 1.15 -1.12
CA VAL A 42 5.24 0.61 -0.41
C VAL A 42 4.31 -0.17 -1.37
N ASP A 43 4.20 0.25 -2.63
CA ASP A 43 3.45 -0.46 -3.67
C ASP A 43 4.09 -1.82 -3.98
N GLU A 44 5.43 -1.86 -4.11
CA GLU A 44 6.18 -3.10 -4.31
C GLU A 44 6.00 -4.07 -3.13
N ALA A 45 6.12 -3.57 -1.89
CA ALA A 45 5.86 -4.38 -0.70
C ALA A 45 4.43 -4.93 -0.69
N THR A 46 3.44 -4.11 -1.08
CA THR A 46 2.04 -4.50 -1.18
C THR A 46 1.82 -5.57 -2.26
N ALA A 47 2.52 -5.47 -3.40
CA ALA A 47 2.48 -6.48 -4.46
C ALA A 47 3.07 -7.82 -3.99
N ALA A 48 4.22 -7.80 -3.30
CA ALA A 48 4.83 -8.98 -2.72
C ALA A 48 3.91 -9.68 -1.69
N LEU A 49 3.25 -8.91 -0.82
CA LEU A 49 2.22 -9.43 0.09
C LEU A 49 1.04 -10.04 -0.68
N GLY A 50 0.69 -9.49 -1.84
CA GLY A 50 -0.34 -10.03 -2.73
C GLY A 50 0.02 -11.42 -3.26
N VAL A 51 1.27 -11.61 -3.70
CA VAL A 51 1.80 -12.92 -4.12
C VAL A 51 1.77 -13.90 -2.94
N ALA A 52 2.26 -13.49 -1.77
CA ALA A 52 2.24 -14.32 -0.57
C ALA A 52 0.80 -14.73 -0.18
N ARG A 53 -0.17 -13.81 -0.27
CA ARG A 53 -1.59 -14.07 0.03
C ARG A 53 -2.19 -15.07 -0.95
N ALA A 54 -1.85 -14.98 -2.24
CA ALA A 54 -2.32 -15.90 -3.26
C ALA A 54 -1.78 -17.31 -3.05
N ALA A 55 -0.51 -17.45 -2.64
CA ALA A 55 0.13 -18.74 -2.35
C ALA A 55 -0.27 -19.33 -0.98
N CYS A 56 -0.74 -18.51 -0.04
CA CYS A 56 -1.09 -18.97 1.29
C CYS A 56 -2.27 -19.95 1.28
N GLN A 57 -2.29 -20.91 2.21
CA GLN A 57 -3.41 -21.84 2.40
C GLN A 57 -4.26 -21.48 3.63
N GLN A 58 -3.66 -20.87 4.65
CA GLN A 58 -4.33 -20.57 5.92
C GLN A 58 -5.20 -19.31 5.80
N SER A 59 -6.50 -19.42 6.12
CA SER A 59 -7.45 -18.31 5.99
C SER A 59 -7.08 -17.12 6.87
N LYS A 60 -6.74 -17.37 8.14
CA LYS A 60 -6.32 -16.32 9.09
C LYS A 60 -5.14 -15.49 8.56
N THR A 61 -4.14 -16.15 7.97
CA THR A 61 -2.98 -15.46 7.40
C THR A 61 -3.36 -14.65 6.16
N LYS A 62 -4.25 -15.15 5.31
CA LYS A 62 -4.78 -14.38 4.17
C LYS A 62 -5.48 -13.10 4.61
N ASP A 63 -6.27 -13.19 5.68
CA ASP A 63 -7.02 -12.05 6.22
C ASP A 63 -6.07 -11.00 6.80
N ILE A 64 -5.05 -11.43 7.56
CA ILE A 64 -4.01 -10.53 8.08
C ILE A 64 -3.30 -9.83 6.91
N LEU A 65 -2.84 -10.58 5.90
CA LEU A 65 -2.17 -10.01 4.73
C LEU A 65 -3.05 -8.99 3.99
N LEU A 66 -4.34 -9.29 3.82
CA LEU A 66 -5.28 -8.37 3.18
C LEU A 66 -5.47 -7.08 3.99
N ILE A 67 -5.57 -7.19 5.32
CA ILE A 67 -5.67 -6.01 6.21
C ILE A 67 -4.41 -5.15 6.09
N VAL A 68 -3.22 -5.77 6.13
CA VAL A 68 -1.95 -5.04 5.98
C VAL A 68 -1.85 -4.37 4.61
N GLN A 69 -2.24 -5.04 3.53
CA GLN A 69 -2.24 -4.41 2.20
C GLN A 69 -3.18 -3.19 2.15
N ARG A 70 -4.35 -3.24 2.78
CA ARG A 70 -5.28 -2.09 2.86
C ARG A 70 -4.68 -0.93 3.64
N ASP A 71 -4.03 -1.21 4.77
CA ASP A 71 -3.30 -0.21 5.55
C ASP A 71 -2.21 0.47 4.72
N LEU A 72 -1.41 -0.31 3.98
CA LEU A 72 -0.36 0.21 3.10
C LEU A 72 -0.95 1.05 1.95
N TYR A 73 -2.12 0.70 1.41
CA TYR A 73 -2.83 1.54 0.44
C TYR A 73 -3.25 2.90 1.03
N HIS A 74 -3.75 2.94 2.27
CA HIS A 74 -4.05 4.20 2.96
C HIS A 74 -2.79 5.03 3.17
N LEU A 75 -1.68 4.40 3.58
CA LEU A 75 -0.38 5.05 3.72
C LEU A 75 0.12 5.64 2.39
N MET A 76 0.04 4.89 1.29
CA MET A 76 0.39 5.39 -0.04
C MET A 76 -0.46 6.59 -0.46
N ALA A 77 -1.76 6.56 -0.17
CA ALA A 77 -2.66 7.67 -0.44
C ALA A 77 -2.32 8.91 0.40
N GLU A 78 -2.00 8.75 1.68
CA GLU A 78 -1.53 9.84 2.54
C GLU A 78 -0.24 10.46 1.99
N ILE A 79 0.77 9.64 1.65
CA ILE A 79 2.05 10.12 1.13
C ILE A 79 1.88 10.81 -0.23
N SER A 80 1.02 10.27 -1.09
CA SER A 80 0.74 10.80 -2.44
C SER A 80 -0.13 12.07 -2.43
N SER A 81 -0.66 12.49 -1.28
CA SER A 81 -1.58 13.62 -1.16
C SER A 81 -0.87 14.96 -0.94
N THR A 82 -1.55 16.04 -1.32
CA THR A 82 -1.18 17.38 -0.86
C THR A 82 -1.33 17.47 0.66
N PRO A 83 -0.61 18.36 1.36
CA PRO A 83 -0.75 18.51 2.82
C PRO A 83 -2.20 18.75 3.28
N GLN A 84 -3.00 19.44 2.49
CA GLN A 84 -4.41 19.73 2.76
C GLN A 84 -5.30 18.48 2.67
N ASN A 85 -4.93 17.51 1.82
CA ASN A 85 -5.69 16.29 1.59
C ASN A 85 -5.18 15.09 2.39
N ALA A 86 -3.90 15.08 2.78
CA ALA A 86 -3.25 13.94 3.43
C ALA A 86 -4.02 13.42 4.66
N ALA A 87 -4.54 14.33 5.49
CA ALA A 87 -5.32 13.99 6.69
C ALA A 87 -6.56 13.14 6.40
N ARG A 88 -7.11 13.18 5.18
CA ARG A 88 -8.29 12.38 4.77
C ARG A 88 -7.96 10.89 4.62
N PHE A 89 -6.69 10.56 4.42
CA PHE A 89 -6.22 9.19 4.19
C PHE A 89 -5.44 8.64 5.38
N ARG A 90 -5.22 9.45 6.42
CA ARG A 90 -4.47 9.06 7.61
C ARG A 90 -5.25 8.02 8.41
N VAL A 91 -4.78 6.78 8.32
CA VAL A 91 -5.30 5.63 9.07
C VAL A 91 -4.22 5.00 9.94
N ILE A 92 -2.94 5.17 9.58
CA ILE A 92 -1.82 4.58 10.31
C ILE A 92 -1.50 5.42 11.55
N ASP A 93 -1.76 4.83 12.71
CA ASP A 93 -1.47 5.40 14.03
C ASP A 93 -0.83 4.34 14.95
N ALA A 94 -0.60 4.70 16.22
CA ALA A 94 -0.05 3.78 17.21
C ALA A 94 -0.93 2.53 17.43
N GLY A 95 -2.24 2.62 17.21
CA GLY A 95 -3.16 1.49 17.32
C GLY A 95 -2.96 0.49 16.18
N ARG A 96 -2.67 0.94 14.96
CA ARG A 96 -2.32 0.03 13.84
C ARG A 96 -0.99 -0.68 14.07
N VAL A 97 0.00 0.02 14.65
CA VAL A 97 1.28 -0.61 15.03
C VAL A 97 1.08 -1.67 16.11
N ALA A 98 0.34 -1.34 17.18
CA ALA A 98 0.02 -2.30 18.24
C ALA A 98 -0.78 -3.51 17.71
N TRP A 99 -1.65 -3.31 16.72
CA TRP A 99 -2.36 -4.41 16.08
C TRP A 99 -1.41 -5.37 15.33
N LEU A 100 -0.39 -4.84 14.64
CA LEU A 100 0.63 -5.65 13.97
C LEU A 100 1.47 -6.44 14.97
N GLU A 101 1.89 -5.81 16.07
CA GLU A 101 2.60 -6.46 17.18
C GLU A 101 1.77 -7.62 17.75
N ALA A 102 0.48 -7.41 18.00
CA ALA A 102 -0.42 -8.46 18.48
C ALA A 102 -0.56 -9.63 17.48
N GLN A 103 -0.48 -9.38 16.16
CA GLN A 103 -0.46 -10.48 15.18
C GLN A 103 0.86 -11.25 15.23
N ALA A 104 1.99 -10.55 15.39
CA ALA A 104 3.30 -11.18 15.53
C ALA A 104 3.34 -12.06 16.79
N ASP A 105 2.87 -11.56 17.93
CA ASP A 105 2.78 -12.30 19.19
C ASP A 105 1.86 -13.52 19.11
N ALA A 106 0.79 -13.44 18.31
CA ALA A 106 -0.11 -14.57 18.10
C ALA A 106 0.47 -15.66 17.18
N ILE A 107 1.38 -15.30 16.27
CA ILE A 107 1.99 -16.23 15.29
C ILE A 107 3.30 -16.80 15.83
N GLY A 108 4.09 -16.00 16.55
CA GLY A 108 5.41 -16.37 17.07
C GLY A 108 5.44 -17.73 17.77
N PRO A 109 4.52 -18.03 18.72
CA PRO A 109 4.48 -19.32 19.41
C PRO A 109 4.19 -20.53 18.51
N LEU A 110 3.69 -20.33 17.30
CA LEU A 110 3.41 -21.40 16.34
C LEU A 110 4.67 -21.86 15.60
N VAL A 111 5.79 -21.15 15.76
CA VAL A 111 7.06 -21.41 15.07
C VAL A 111 8.15 -21.64 16.10
N ASN A 112 8.91 -22.71 15.95
CA ASN A 112 10.12 -22.90 16.74
C ASN A 112 11.28 -22.14 16.07
N MET A 113 11.60 -20.96 16.60
CA MET A 113 12.63 -20.10 16.04
C MET A 113 14.05 -20.68 16.32
N PRO A 114 14.86 -20.93 15.28
CA PRO A 114 16.25 -21.32 15.47
C PRO A 114 17.09 -20.16 16.03
N LYS A 115 18.26 -20.48 16.57
CA LYS A 115 19.21 -19.46 17.06
C LYS A 115 20.07 -18.89 15.93
N GLU A 116 20.04 -19.54 14.78
CA GLU A 116 20.76 -19.21 13.56
C GLU A 116 19.87 -18.44 12.57
N PHE A 117 20.48 -17.83 11.56
CA PHE A 117 19.74 -17.21 10.47
C PHE A 117 19.04 -18.27 9.61
N ILE A 118 17.82 -17.95 9.16
CA ILE A 118 17.06 -18.76 8.20
C ILE A 118 17.44 -18.30 6.79
N ILE A 119 17.71 -19.27 5.90
CA ILE A 119 17.92 -19.00 4.47
C ILE A 119 16.54 -19.00 3.78
N PRO A 120 16.17 -17.93 3.04
CA PRO A 120 14.91 -17.85 2.30
C PRO A 120 14.78 -18.88 1.16
#